data_AF-A0A966ICI1-F1
#
_entry.id   AF-A0A966ICI1-F1
#
_cell.length_a   1.000
_cell.length_b   1.000
_cell.length_c   1.000
_cell.angle_alpha   90.00
_cell.angle_beta   90.00
_cell.angle_gamma   90.00
#
_symmetry.space_group_name_H-M   'P 1'
#
loop_
_entity.id
_entity.type
_entity.pdbx_description
1 polymer ?
#
loop_
_entity_poly.entity_id
_entity_poly.type
_entity_poly.pdbx_seq_one_letter_code
_entity_poly.pdbx_strand_id
1 'polypeptide(L)'
;MNASKSSKSIANFWLAVGIISCLAVPWYAIDDGFLGLEWLVAYYIFDSDYAPLLWQFIFCGKFWLAPLLLPFVITSFALTKLPKGRTQAHLLIFGGGLGLLWLAIQGLSIGIRGWQFETLGALLGPLTNRQFGIGVGGLLYYLSCLFLFSFGVAERKGAYGDKFIIS
;
A
#
# COMPACT_ATOMS: atom_id res chain seq x y z
N MET A 1 13.23 -8.21 -28.06
CA MET A 1 12.19 -7.60 -27.18
C MET A 1 12.89 -6.98 -25.98
N ASN A 2 12.90 -5.65 -25.83
CA ASN A 2 13.77 -4.93 -24.91
C ASN A 2 13.39 -5.17 -23.43
N ALA A 3 14.23 -5.89 -22.69
CA ALA A 3 14.03 -6.20 -21.26
C ALA A 3 13.70 -4.95 -20.42
N SER A 4 14.26 -3.80 -20.76
CA SER A 4 13.99 -2.52 -20.09
C SER A 4 12.53 -2.05 -20.18
N LYS A 5 11.82 -2.35 -21.28
CA LYS A 5 10.40 -2.01 -21.46
C LYS A 5 9.51 -2.93 -20.63
N SER A 6 9.88 -4.20 -20.52
CA SER A 6 9.18 -5.21 -19.70
C SER A 6 9.21 -4.85 -18.21
N SER A 7 10.38 -4.51 -17.67
CA SER A 7 10.54 -4.16 -16.25
C SER A 7 9.67 -2.96 -15.82
N LYS A 8 9.60 -1.91 -16.65
CA LYS A 8 8.74 -0.75 -16.36
C LYS A 8 7.25 -1.10 -16.39
N SER A 9 6.84 -2.03 -17.26
CA SER A 9 5.47 -2.52 -17.32
C SER A 9 5.07 -3.24 -16.03
N ILE A 10 5.98 -4.02 -15.44
CA ILE A 10 5.74 -4.73 -14.18
C ILE A 10 5.57 -3.75 -13.02
N ALA A 11 6.44 -2.73 -12.92
CA ALA A 11 6.31 -1.72 -11.87
C ALA A 11 4.99 -0.93 -11.99
N ASN A 12 4.59 -0.56 -13.21
CA ASN A 12 3.32 0.11 -13.46
C ASN A 12 2.11 -0.79 -13.13
N PHE A 13 2.18 -2.08 -13.42
CA PHE A 13 1.15 -3.04 -13.04
C PHE A 13 0.97 -3.07 -11.52
N TRP A 14 2.06 -3.20 -10.75
CA TRP A 14 1.98 -3.21 -9.29
C TRP A 14 1.50 -1.88 -8.72
N LEU A 15 1.90 -0.74 -9.32
CA LEU A 15 1.34 0.56 -8.96
C LEU A 15 -0.18 0.60 -9.17
N ALA A 16 -0.67 0.10 -10.30
CA ALA A 16 -2.10 0.06 -10.59
C ALA A 16 -2.86 -0.85 -9.60
N VAL A 17 -2.31 -2.03 -9.28
CA VAL A 17 -2.87 -2.93 -8.24
C VAL A 17 -3.00 -2.20 -6.90
N GLY A 18 -1.96 -1.47 -6.50
CA GLY A 18 -1.96 -0.68 -5.27
C GLY A 18 -3.02 0.42 -5.27
N ILE A 19 -3.11 1.21 -6.33
CA ILE A 19 -4.12 2.26 -6.46
C ILE A 19 -5.53 1.68 -6.45
N ILE A 20 -5.78 0.62 -7.21
CA ILE A 20 -7.10 -0.06 -7.24
C ILE A 20 -7.45 -0.60 -5.87
N SER A 21 -6.48 -1.17 -5.14
CA SER A 21 -6.70 -1.66 -3.78
C SER A 21 -7.17 -0.56 -2.82
N CYS A 22 -6.63 0.65 -2.96
CA CYS A 22 -7.03 1.78 -2.13
C CYS A 22 -8.40 2.36 -2.49
N LEU A 23 -8.81 2.25 -3.76
CA LEU A 23 -9.99 2.92 -4.29
C LEU A 23 -11.24 2.04 -4.36
N ALA A 24 -11.08 0.73 -4.55
CA ALA A 24 -12.17 -0.15 -4.95
C ALA A 24 -12.27 -1.44 -4.14
N VAL A 25 -11.21 -1.84 -3.43
CA VAL A 25 -11.19 -3.12 -2.71
C VAL A 25 -11.39 -2.89 -1.20
N PRO A 26 -12.30 -3.62 -0.53
CA PRO A 26 -12.52 -3.53 0.90
C PRO A 26 -11.22 -3.60 1.71
N TRP A 27 -11.01 -2.57 2.54
CA TRP A 27 -9.78 -2.44 3.31
C TRP A 27 -9.75 -3.37 4.52
N TYR A 28 -10.89 -3.56 5.17
CA TYR A 28 -11.04 -4.46 6.30
C TYR A 28 -11.58 -5.83 5.87
N ALA A 29 -11.33 -6.82 6.71
CA ALA A 29 -11.87 -8.16 6.55
C ALA A 29 -13.40 -8.10 6.69
N ILE A 30 -14.08 -8.76 5.75
CA ILE A 30 -15.54 -8.87 5.72
C ILE A 30 -15.92 -10.16 6.42
N ASP A 31 -16.84 -10.09 7.38
CA ASP A 31 -17.27 -11.23 8.20
C ASP A 31 -17.92 -12.34 7.35
N ASP A 32 -18.79 -11.98 6.40
CA ASP A 32 -19.44 -12.91 5.46
C ASP A 32 -18.53 -13.40 4.33
N GLY A 33 -17.28 -12.91 4.30
CA GLY A 33 -16.24 -13.30 3.37
C GLY A 33 -16.19 -12.45 2.10
N PHE A 34 -14.96 -12.19 1.65
CA PHE A 34 -14.71 -11.36 0.46
C PHE A 34 -15.28 -11.95 -0.84
N LEU A 35 -15.32 -13.29 -0.96
CA LEU A 35 -15.77 -13.98 -2.17
C LEU A 35 -17.31 -14.06 -2.30
N GLY A 36 -18.06 -13.69 -1.26
CA GLY A 36 -19.52 -13.60 -1.32
C GLY A 36 -20.02 -12.48 -2.24
N LEU A 37 -19.16 -11.51 -2.58
CA LEU A 37 -19.45 -10.36 -3.45
C LEU A 37 -20.63 -9.47 -3.00
N GLU A 38 -21.18 -9.69 -1.81
CA GLU A 38 -22.24 -8.87 -1.22
C GLU A 38 -21.78 -7.42 -0.99
N TRP A 39 -20.48 -7.24 -0.71
CA TRP A 39 -19.84 -5.94 -0.65
C TRP A 39 -19.85 -5.18 -1.97
N LEU A 40 -20.16 -5.81 -3.11
CA LEU A 40 -20.26 -5.13 -4.41
C LEU A 40 -21.65 -4.51 -4.64
N VAL A 41 -22.61 -4.74 -3.74
CA VAL A 41 -23.94 -4.16 -3.78
C VAL A 41 -23.88 -2.66 -3.42
N ALA A 42 -24.90 -1.89 -3.83
CA ALA A 42 -24.89 -0.44 -3.81
C ALA A 42 -24.49 0.15 -2.44
N TYR A 43 -23.64 1.19 -2.47
CA TYR A 43 -23.17 2.02 -1.35
C TYR A 43 -22.02 1.50 -0.46
N TYR A 44 -21.35 0.41 -0.84
CA TYR A 44 -20.19 -0.12 -0.10
C TYR A 44 -19.06 0.90 0.18
N ILE A 45 -18.93 1.93 -0.66
CA ILE A 45 -17.97 3.04 -0.51
C ILE A 45 -18.23 3.88 0.74
N PHE A 46 -19.48 4.00 1.18
CA PHE A 46 -19.87 4.80 2.34
C PHE A 46 -20.01 3.97 3.62
N ASP A 47 -19.95 2.64 3.49
CA ASP A 47 -20.09 1.71 4.59
C ASP A 47 -18.72 1.41 5.22
N SER A 48 -18.57 1.62 6.53
CA SER A 48 -17.29 1.37 7.22
C SER A 48 -16.84 -0.08 7.24
N ASP A 49 -17.74 -1.02 6.93
CA ASP A 49 -17.43 -2.46 6.91
C ASP A 49 -16.89 -2.89 5.54
N TYR A 50 -17.32 -2.23 4.47
CA TYR A 50 -16.93 -2.57 3.08
C TYR A 50 -16.01 -1.56 2.42
N ALA A 51 -15.92 -0.34 2.95
CA ALA A 51 -15.24 0.76 2.28
C ALA A 51 -13.75 0.46 2.03
N PRO A 52 -13.24 0.78 0.83
CA PRO A 52 -11.82 0.82 0.51
C PRO A 52 -11.05 1.88 1.31
N LEU A 53 -9.71 1.79 1.31
CA LEU A 53 -8.83 2.62 2.15
C LEU A 53 -9.12 4.12 2.05
N LEU A 54 -9.23 4.64 0.82
CA LEU A 54 -9.44 6.08 0.61
C LEU A 54 -10.74 6.54 1.26
N TRP A 55 -11.78 5.72 1.14
CA TRP A 55 -13.12 6.05 1.59
C TRP A 55 -13.28 5.85 3.10
N GLN A 56 -12.59 4.87 3.68
CA GLN A 56 -12.45 4.73 5.13
C GLN A 56 -11.81 5.99 5.76
N PHE A 57 -10.84 6.57 5.06
CA PHE A 57 -10.23 7.83 5.47
C PHE A 57 -11.18 9.02 5.33
N ILE A 58 -11.83 9.18 4.18
CA ILE A 58 -12.68 10.36 3.88
C ILE A 58 -14.00 10.34 4.66
N PHE A 59 -14.71 9.21 4.67
CA PHE A 59 -16.09 9.12 5.17
C PHE A 59 -16.19 8.45 6.53
N CYS A 60 -15.31 7.50 6.86
CA CYS A 60 -15.41 6.73 8.11
C CYS A 60 -14.52 7.26 9.24
N GLY A 61 -13.81 8.38 9.02
CA GLY A 61 -13.00 9.06 10.05
C GLY A 61 -11.76 8.30 10.50
N LYS A 62 -11.25 7.36 9.68
CA LYS A 62 -10.07 6.54 10.01
C LYS A 62 -8.78 7.24 9.56
N PHE A 63 -8.46 8.37 10.20
CA PHE A 63 -7.37 9.28 9.81
C PHE A 63 -5.98 8.64 9.77
N TRP A 64 -5.76 7.60 10.56
CA TRP A 64 -4.49 6.85 10.58
C TRP A 64 -4.18 6.12 9.27
N LEU A 65 -5.17 5.98 8.36
CA LEU A 65 -4.99 5.43 7.01
C LEU A 65 -4.37 6.44 6.03
N ALA A 66 -4.42 7.74 6.32
CA ALA A 66 -3.95 8.77 5.40
C ALA A 66 -2.47 8.60 4.98
N PRO A 67 -1.52 8.26 5.87
CA PRO A 67 -0.12 8.07 5.47
C PRO A 67 0.09 6.91 4.49
N LEU A 68 -0.81 5.93 4.43
CA LEU A 68 -0.77 4.83 3.45
C LEU A 68 -1.04 5.30 2.01
N LEU A 69 -1.54 6.52 1.80
CA LEU A 69 -1.70 7.08 0.45
C LEU A 69 -0.37 7.63 -0.11
N LEU A 70 0.57 8.03 0.76
CA LEU A 70 1.84 8.64 0.37
C LEU A 70 2.74 7.74 -0.50
N PRO A 71 2.87 6.43 -0.24
CA PRO A 71 3.60 5.50 -1.09
C PRO A 71 3.22 5.59 -2.56
N PHE A 72 1.93 5.68 -2.88
CA PHE A 72 1.47 5.74 -4.26
C PHE A 72 1.66 7.10 -4.89
N VAL A 73 1.60 8.19 -4.12
CA VAL A 73 2.00 9.51 -4.62
C VAL A 73 3.48 9.51 -5.01
N ILE A 74 4.35 9.01 -4.12
CA ILE A 74 5.80 8.96 -4.33
C ILE A 74 6.15 8.06 -5.53
N THR A 75 5.62 6.83 -5.55
CA THR A 75 5.96 5.86 -6.59
C THR A 75 5.33 6.20 -7.95
N SER A 76 4.13 6.80 -7.97
CA SER A 76 3.54 7.33 -9.20
C SER A 76 4.39 8.47 -9.79
N PHE A 77 4.83 9.42 -8.95
CA PHE A 77 5.75 10.47 -9.38
C PHE A 77 7.05 9.88 -9.94
N ALA A 78 7.64 8.90 -9.24
CA ALA A 78 8.87 8.24 -9.67
C ALA A 78 8.73 7.56 -11.04
N LEU A 79 7.62 6.87 -11.32
CA LEU A 79 7.43 6.12 -12.57
C LEU A 79 7.01 6.99 -13.77
N THR A 80 6.32 8.10 -13.50
CA THR A 80 5.76 8.99 -14.54
C THR A 80 6.64 10.18 -14.87
N LYS A 81 7.31 10.79 -13.88
CA LYS A 81 8.05 12.05 -14.05
C LYS A 81 9.56 11.89 -14.13
N LEU A 82 10.12 10.82 -13.58
CA LEU A 82 11.57 10.63 -13.55
C LEU A 82 12.07 9.69 -14.66
N PRO A 83 13.24 9.99 -15.25
CA PRO A 83 13.94 9.04 -16.10
C PRO A 83 14.43 7.85 -15.26
N LYS A 84 14.72 6.73 -15.93
CA LYS A 84 15.33 5.59 -15.27
C LYS A 84 16.70 5.96 -14.72
N GLY A 85 16.97 5.58 -13.49
CA GLY A 85 18.23 5.86 -12.81
C GLY A 85 18.11 5.87 -11.29
N ARG A 86 19.17 6.36 -10.64
CA ARG A 86 19.32 6.31 -9.18
C ARG A 86 18.18 6.98 -8.41
N THR A 87 17.73 8.15 -8.88
CA THR A 87 16.65 8.91 -8.20
C THR A 87 15.32 8.16 -8.26
N GLN A 88 14.95 7.63 -9.42
CA GLN A 88 13.74 6.80 -9.56
C GLN A 88 13.81 5.56 -8.65
N ALA A 89 14.94 4.85 -8.66
CA ALA A 89 15.15 3.68 -7.81
C ALA A 89 15.01 4.02 -6.31
N HIS A 90 15.61 5.12 -5.85
CA HIS A 90 15.49 5.56 -4.46
C HIS A 90 14.06 5.93 -4.07
N LEU A 91 13.30 6.62 -4.94
CA LEU A 91 11.91 6.94 -4.65
C LEU A 91 11.02 5.69 -4.60
N LEU A 92 11.29 4.67 -5.42
CA LEU A 92 10.57 3.40 -5.36
C LEU A 92 10.87 2.62 -4.07
N ILE A 93 12.14 2.59 -3.64
CA ILE A 93 12.54 2.03 -2.34
C ILE A 93 11.87 2.80 -1.21
N PHE A 94 11.94 4.13 -1.24
CA PHE A 94 11.39 4.95 -0.17
C PHE A 94 9.85 4.85 -0.10
N GLY A 95 9.16 4.97 -1.23
CA GLY A 95 7.70 4.88 -1.29
C GLY A 95 7.21 3.49 -0.86
N GLY A 96 7.74 2.42 -1.45
CA GLY A 96 7.36 1.06 -1.06
C GLY A 96 7.70 0.73 0.40
N GLY A 97 8.88 1.13 0.87
CA GLY A 97 9.33 0.92 2.25
C GLY A 97 8.50 1.68 3.27
N LEU A 98 8.14 2.94 2.97
CA LEU A 98 7.26 3.75 3.81
C LEU A 98 5.88 3.11 3.95
N GLY A 99 5.33 2.57 2.86
CA GLY A 99 4.04 1.89 2.88
C GLY A 99 4.04 0.63 3.74
N LEU A 100 5.08 -0.20 3.62
CA LEU A 100 5.25 -1.41 4.43
C LEU A 100 5.46 -1.08 5.90
N LEU A 101 6.32 -0.09 6.20
CA LEU A 101 6.62 0.31 7.55
C LEU A 101 5.39 0.88 8.25
N TRP A 102 4.65 1.77 7.59
CA TRP A 102 3.45 2.36 8.18
C TRP A 102 2.35 1.31 8.38
N LEU A 103 2.16 0.39 7.42
CA LEU A 103 1.20 -0.71 7.55
C LEU A 103 1.53 -1.57 8.78
N ALA A 104 2.81 -1.88 9.01
CA ALA A 104 3.26 -2.62 10.18
C ALA A 104 3.04 -1.84 11.48
N ILE A 105 3.44 -0.56 11.52
CA ILE A 105 3.25 0.30 12.70
C ILE A 105 1.77 0.36 13.07
N GLN A 106 0.91 0.66 12.10
CA GLN A 106 -0.53 0.75 12.32
C GLN A 106 -1.13 -0.59 12.76
N GLY A 107 -0.78 -1.69 12.08
CA GLY A 107 -1.28 -3.03 12.41
C GLY A 107 -0.87 -3.52 13.80
N LEU A 108 0.27 -3.07 14.32
CA LEU A 108 0.72 -3.35 15.69
C LEU A 108 0.17 -2.37 16.72
N SER A 109 -0.09 -1.12 16.31
CA SER A 109 -0.47 -0.05 17.24
C SER A 109 -1.97 0.02 17.48
N ILE A 110 -2.81 -0.41 16.53
CA ILE A 110 -4.26 -0.26 16.58
C ILE A 110 -4.92 -1.63 16.48
N GLY A 111 -5.67 -2.01 17.51
CA GLY A 111 -6.47 -3.22 17.53
C GLY A 111 -7.97 -2.95 17.55
N ILE A 112 -8.74 -4.01 17.73
CA ILE A 112 -10.22 -3.99 17.73
C ILE A 112 -10.84 -3.17 18.88
N ARG A 113 -10.05 -2.86 19.91
CA ARG A 113 -10.46 -2.05 21.09
C ARG A 113 -9.76 -0.69 21.15
N GLY A 114 -9.12 -0.25 20.06
CA GLY A 114 -8.33 1.00 20.01
C GLY A 114 -6.83 0.75 20.14
N TRP A 115 -6.11 1.70 20.74
CA TRP A 115 -4.65 1.61 20.90
C TRP A 115 -4.22 0.34 21.64
N GLN A 116 -3.20 -0.35 21.13
CA GLN A 116 -2.59 -1.50 21.79
C GLN A 116 -1.62 -1.10 22.90
N PHE A 117 -1.05 0.10 22.80
CA PHE A 117 -0.12 0.65 23.78
C PHE A 117 -0.77 1.79 24.55
N GLU A 118 -0.74 1.72 25.87
CA GLU A 118 -1.30 2.76 26.76
C GLU A 118 -0.65 4.13 26.52
N THR A 119 0.66 4.15 26.23
CA THR A 119 1.40 5.37 25.91
C THR A 119 0.83 6.11 24.70
N LEU A 120 0.33 5.40 23.68
CA LEU A 120 -0.32 6.03 22.52
C LEU A 120 -1.65 6.65 22.91
N GLY A 121 -2.43 6.00 23.77
CA GLY A 121 -3.66 6.57 24.32
C GLY A 121 -3.41 7.83 25.16
N ALA A 122 -2.32 7.85 25.94
CA ALA A 122 -1.93 9.02 26.70
C ALA A 122 -1.47 10.20 25.82
N LEU A 123 -0.74 9.92 24.74
CA LEU A 123 -0.17 10.95 23.85
C LEU A 123 -1.15 11.50 22.81
N LEU A 124 -1.98 10.62 22.23
CA LEU A 124 -2.86 10.94 21.10
C LEU A 124 -4.34 11.00 21.51
N GLY A 125 -4.65 10.67 22.77
CA GLY A 125 -6.02 10.52 23.26
C GLY A 125 -6.64 9.16 22.90
N PRO A 126 -7.84 8.87 23.43
CA PRO A 126 -8.54 7.63 23.14
C PRO A 126 -8.93 7.55 21.66
N LEU A 127 -8.68 6.41 21.02
CA LEU A 127 -9.21 6.15 19.68
C LEU A 127 -10.71 5.92 19.78
N THR A 128 -11.51 6.80 19.16
CA THR A 128 -12.97 6.70 19.13
C THR A 128 -13.48 5.63 18.17
N ASN A 129 -12.62 5.16 17.26
CA ASN A 129 -12.96 4.23 16.20
C ASN A 129 -12.01 3.01 16.26
N ARG A 130 -12.41 1.88 15.67
CA ARG A 130 -11.65 0.62 15.78
C ARG A 130 -11.05 0.17 14.46
N GLN A 131 -9.99 -0.62 14.57
CA GLN A 131 -9.37 -1.30 13.44
C GLN A 131 -9.71 -2.78 13.48
N PHE A 132 -10.43 -3.24 12.47
CA PHE A 132 -10.66 -4.67 12.23
C PHE A 132 -9.45 -5.31 11.55
N GLY A 133 -9.51 -6.63 11.38
CA GLY A 133 -8.54 -7.36 10.56
C GLY A 133 -8.40 -6.72 9.18
N ILE A 134 -7.18 -6.64 8.68
CA ILE A 134 -6.89 -6.09 7.35
C ILE A 134 -7.36 -7.10 6.30
N GLY A 135 -8.19 -6.65 5.36
CA GLY A 135 -8.81 -7.48 4.32
C GLY A 135 -7.98 -7.58 3.04
N VAL A 136 -8.65 -7.99 1.95
CA VAL A 136 -8.02 -8.20 0.64
C VAL A 136 -7.43 -6.91 0.07
N GLY A 137 -8.06 -5.76 0.31
CA GLY A 137 -7.51 -4.45 -0.09
C GLY A 137 -6.13 -4.21 0.52
N GLY A 138 -5.96 -4.50 1.81
CA GLY A 138 -4.66 -4.37 2.47
C GLY A 138 -3.62 -5.42 2.04
N LEU A 139 -4.05 -6.64 1.67
CA LEU A 139 -3.16 -7.63 1.07
C LEU A 139 -2.60 -7.16 -0.28
N LEU A 140 -3.47 -6.66 -1.17
CA LEU A 140 -3.07 -6.13 -2.48
C LEU A 140 -2.18 -4.89 -2.35
N TYR A 141 -2.51 -4.01 -1.39
CA TYR A 141 -1.68 -2.88 -1.00
C TYR A 141 -0.27 -3.34 -0.58
N TYR A 142 -0.19 -4.31 0.33
CA TYR A 142 1.07 -4.85 0.83
C TYR A 142 1.92 -5.41 -0.31
N LEU A 143 1.33 -6.24 -1.17
CA LEU A 143 2.03 -6.82 -2.33
C LEU A 143 2.53 -5.71 -3.28
N SER A 144 1.68 -4.73 -3.58
CA SER A 144 2.07 -3.59 -4.41
C SER A 144 3.29 -2.86 -3.84
N CYS A 145 3.27 -2.48 -2.55
CA CYS A 145 4.40 -1.83 -1.89
C CYS A 145 5.65 -2.71 -1.90
N LEU A 146 5.51 -4.01 -1.64
CA LEU A 146 6.62 -4.97 -1.64
C LEU A 146 7.28 -5.10 -3.01
N PHE A 147 6.49 -5.20 -4.08
CA PHE A 147 7.01 -5.30 -5.45
C PHE A 147 7.63 -3.98 -5.93
N LEU A 148 7.03 -2.83 -5.61
CA LEU A 148 7.61 -1.51 -5.93
C LEU A 148 8.93 -1.30 -5.19
N PHE A 149 9.00 -1.67 -3.91
CA PHE A 149 10.23 -1.64 -3.12
C PHE A 149 11.31 -2.52 -3.75
N SER A 150 10.98 -3.78 -4.03
CA SER A 150 11.89 -4.77 -4.61
C SER A 150 12.39 -4.34 -5.98
N PHE A 151 11.53 -3.73 -6.79
CA PHE A 151 11.89 -3.16 -8.08
C PHE A 151 12.92 -2.03 -7.92
N GLY A 152 12.70 -1.11 -6.98
CA GLY A 152 13.66 -0.04 -6.67
C GLY A 152 15.02 -0.59 -6.22
N VAL A 153 15.03 -1.65 -5.40
CA VAL A 153 16.27 -2.33 -4.98
C VAL A 153 16.99 -2.97 -6.19
N ALA A 154 16.25 -3.62 -7.09
CA ALA A 154 16.80 -4.26 -8.28
C ALA A 154 17.43 -3.24 -9.24
N GLU A 155 16.76 -2.11 -9.49
CA GLU A 155 17.27 -1.04 -10.35
C GLU A 155 18.51 -0.36 -9.73
N ARG A 156 18.57 -0.19 -8.40
CA ARG A 156 19.76 0.38 -7.72
C ARG A 156 20.98 -0.52 -7.89
N LYS A 157 20.80 -1.83 -7.81
CA LYS A 157 21.89 -2.81 -7.95
C LYS A 157 22.27 -3.08 -9.41
N GLY A 158 21.71 -2.35 -10.37
CA GLY A 158 22.11 -2.38 -11.78
C GLY A 158 22.37 -3.79 -12.27
N ALA A 159 21.37 -4.67 -12.27
CA ALA A 159 21.42 -6.02 -12.86
C ALA A 159 22.83 -6.64 -12.91
N TYR A 160 23.50 -6.82 -11.75
CA TYR A 160 24.76 -7.56 -11.65
C TYR A 160 24.56 -9.08 -11.88
N GLY A 161 23.71 -9.45 -12.84
CA GLY A 161 23.47 -10.82 -13.26
C GLY A 161 24.54 -11.34 -14.21
N ASP A 162 25.45 -10.48 -14.68
CA ASP A 162 26.54 -10.91 -15.53
C ASP A 162 27.81 -10.10 -15.26
N LYS A 163 28.62 -10.58 -14.32
CA LYS A 163 30.03 -10.16 -14.16
C LYS A 163 31.00 -11.24 -14.65
N PHE A 164 30.50 -12.27 -15.34
CA PHE A 164 31.35 -13.37 -15.80
C PHE A 164 31.71 -13.29 -17.29
N ILE A 165 31.15 -12.33 -18.04
CA ILE A 165 31.64 -12.00 -19.38
C ILE A 165 32.62 -10.83 -19.27
N ILE A 166 33.89 -11.17 -19.05
CA ILE A 166 35.04 -10.35 -19.41
C ILE A 166 35.39 -10.69 -20.86
N SER A 167 35.25 -9.73 -21.76
CA SER A 167 35.88 -9.74 -23.09
C SER A 167 37.23 -9.04 -23.04
#